data_AF-A0A8D9LSW1-F1
#
_entry.id   AF-A0A8D9LSW1-F1
#
_cell.length_a   1.000
_cell.length_b   1.000
_cell.length_c   1.000
_cell.angle_alpha   90.00
_cell.angle_beta   90.00
_cell.angle_gamma   90.00
#
_symmetry.space_group_name_H-M   'P 1'
#
loop_
_entity.id
_entity.type
_entity.pdbx_description
1 polymer ?
#
loop_
_entity_poly.entity_id
_entity_poly.type
_entity_poly.pdbx_seq_one_letter_code
_entity_poly.pdbx_strand_id
1 'polypeptide(L)'
;MAWKQSSTTSGGIRVRAPGIPIKCWCAESIKELISKTNLNPYRRYYRCRYAAQRKLENENHIFKWVDEAFTDEIQQLDYHVRMLEEEVQVLKATITSGPKAFWVSVS
;
A
#
# COMPACT_ATOMS: atom_id res chain seq x y z
N MET A 1 -2.18 27.37 -12.29
CA MET A 1 -1.58 26.14 -11.74
C MET A 1 -2.68 25.37 -11.02
N ALA A 2 -3.32 24.43 -11.71
CA ALA A 2 -4.43 23.66 -11.16
C ALA A 2 -4.11 22.18 -11.34
N TRP A 3 -3.68 21.52 -10.27
CA TRP A 3 -3.80 20.07 -10.18
C TRP A 3 -5.27 19.84 -9.83
N LYS A 4 -6.10 19.72 -10.87
CA LYS A 4 -7.52 19.40 -10.71
C LYS A 4 -7.65 18.14 -9.87
N GLN A 5 -8.64 18.16 -8.98
CA GLN A 5 -9.15 16.98 -8.30
C GLN A 5 -9.46 15.87 -9.32
N SER A 6 -9.13 14.65 -8.91
CA SER A 6 -9.48 13.33 -9.45
C SER A 6 -10.33 13.33 -10.72
N SER A 7 -9.68 13.18 -11.87
CA SER A 7 -10.34 12.75 -13.11
C SER A 7 -10.10 11.26 -13.31
N THR A 8 -11.17 10.48 -13.16
CA THR A 8 -11.28 9.11 -13.65
C THR A 8 -10.94 9.11 -15.14
N THR A 9 -9.84 8.45 -15.53
CA THR A 9 -9.57 8.13 -16.93
C THR A 9 -9.00 6.73 -17.00
N SER A 10 -9.85 5.86 -17.52
CA SER A 10 -9.62 4.50 -17.99
C SER A 10 -8.48 4.46 -19.02
N GLY A 11 -7.65 3.41 -18.96
CA GLY A 11 -6.68 3.08 -20.02
C GLY A 11 -5.23 3.08 -19.52
N GLY A 12 -4.71 1.90 -19.23
CA GLY A 12 -3.36 1.67 -18.71
C GLY A 12 -3.47 1.06 -17.32
N ILE A 13 -2.81 -0.10 -17.13
CA ILE A 13 -2.65 -0.75 -15.84
C ILE A 13 -1.86 0.23 -14.97
N ARG A 14 -2.56 1.20 -14.36
CA ARG A 14 -2.04 1.94 -13.23
C ARG A 14 -1.96 0.88 -12.16
N VAL A 15 -0.76 0.33 -11.97
CA VAL A 15 -0.40 -0.25 -10.69
C VAL A 15 -0.62 0.90 -9.70
N ARG A 16 -1.84 1.00 -9.16
CA ARG A 16 -2.08 1.72 -7.92
C ARG A 16 -1.06 1.08 -7.00
N ALA A 17 0.04 1.77 -6.70
CA ALA A 17 0.94 1.28 -5.68
C ALA A 17 0.07 1.25 -4.40
N PRO A 18 -0.33 0.07 -3.93
CA PRO A 18 -1.09 0.02 -2.69
C PRO A 18 -0.15 0.53 -1.59
N GLY A 19 -0.69 1.33 -0.67
CA GLY A 19 0.09 1.87 0.42
C GLY A 19 1.20 2.86 0.02
N ILE A 20 2.33 2.78 0.70
CA ILE A 20 3.45 3.72 0.54
C ILE A 20 4.30 3.37 -0.70
N PRO A 21 4.49 4.29 -1.66
CA PRO A 21 5.28 4.00 -2.85
C PRO A 21 6.78 3.93 -2.54
N ILE A 22 7.39 2.77 -2.82
CA ILE A 22 8.83 2.52 -2.58
C ILE A 22 9.68 2.81 -3.83
N LYS A 23 9.18 2.47 -5.03
CA LYS A 23 9.92 2.56 -6.30
C LYS A 23 8.99 2.95 -7.46
N CYS A 24 9.46 3.79 -8.37
CA CYS A 24 8.72 4.12 -9.59
C CYS A 24 8.96 3.08 -10.69
N TRP A 25 8.04 2.95 -11.64
CA TRP A 25 8.20 2.07 -12.80
C TRP A 25 9.44 2.39 -13.65
N CYS A 26 9.94 3.63 -13.61
CA CYS A 26 11.18 4.05 -14.26
C CYS A 26 12.45 3.70 -13.45
N ALA A 27 12.31 2.78 -12.49
CA ALA A 27 13.34 2.29 -11.57
C ALA A 27 13.95 3.31 -10.59
N GLU A 28 13.63 4.58 -10.74
CA GLU A 28 14.12 5.64 -9.87
C GLU A 28 13.41 5.64 -8.48
N SER A 29 14.14 6.15 -7.48
CA SER A 29 13.67 6.34 -6.11
C SER A 29 12.51 7.32 -5.99
N ILE A 30 11.75 7.17 -4.91
CA ILE A 30 10.66 8.08 -4.52
C ILE A 30 11.20 9.13 -3.55
N LYS A 31 10.75 10.37 -3.70
CA LYS A 31 11.02 11.47 -2.79
C LYS A 31 9.73 11.99 -2.17
N GLU A 32 9.79 12.29 -0.89
CA GLU A 32 8.77 13.09 -0.21
C GLU A 32 9.05 14.58 -0.44
N LEU A 33 8.01 15.33 -0.83
CA LEU A 33 8.07 16.75 -1.15
C LEU A 33 6.91 17.48 -0.47
N ILE A 34 7.08 18.79 -0.24
CA ILE A 34 6.05 19.66 0.32
C ILE A 34 5.43 20.48 -0.81
N SER A 35 4.10 20.48 -0.91
CA SER A 35 3.38 21.29 -1.87
C SER A 35 3.49 22.77 -1.53
N LYS A 36 3.83 23.56 -2.55
CA LYS A 36 3.91 25.03 -2.50
C LYS A 36 2.72 25.69 -3.21
N THR A 37 1.69 24.91 -3.54
CA THR A 37 0.51 25.42 -4.25
C THR A 37 -0.48 26.07 -3.28
N ASN A 38 -1.20 27.09 -3.72
CA ASN A 38 -2.22 27.74 -2.89
C ASN A 38 -3.42 26.83 -2.58
N LEU A 39 -3.70 25.84 -3.43
CA LEU A 39 -4.81 24.90 -3.23
C LEU A 39 -4.51 23.86 -2.15
N ASN A 40 -3.26 23.41 -2.07
CA ASN A 40 -2.82 22.42 -1.09
C ASN A 40 -1.52 22.92 -0.43
N PRO A 41 -1.55 24.01 0.34
CA PRO A 41 -0.35 24.57 0.93
C PRO A 41 0.20 23.62 2.00
N TYR A 42 1.52 23.41 2.00
CA TYR A 42 2.23 22.57 2.98
C TYR A 42 1.87 21.08 3.02
N ARG A 43 0.92 20.61 2.20
CA ARG A 43 0.58 19.18 2.12
C ARG A 43 1.75 18.39 1.51
N ARG A 44 2.07 17.25 2.10
CA ARG A 44 3.21 16.41 1.70
C ARG A 44 2.79 15.35 0.70
N TYR A 45 3.62 15.10 -0.30
CA TYR A 45 3.37 14.08 -1.33
C TYR A 45 4.65 13.32 -1.69
N TYR A 46 4.48 12.06 -2.07
CA TYR A 46 5.50 11.25 -2.70
C TYR A 46 5.53 11.49 -4.21
N ARG A 47 6.72 11.62 -4.78
CA ARG A 47 6.94 11.74 -6.22
C ARG A 47 8.20 11.01 -6.66
N CYS A 48 8.19 10.47 -7.87
CA CYS A 48 9.41 9.97 -8.51
C CYS A 48 10.51 11.05 -8.55
N ARG A 49 11.73 10.70 -8.12
CA ARG A 49 12.88 11.63 -8.11
C ARG A 49 13.21 12.15 -9.51
N TYR A 50 13.18 11.29 -10.53
CA TYR A 50 13.44 11.67 -11.93
C TYR A 50 12.44 12.74 -12.39
N ALA A 51 11.15 12.48 -12.18
CA ALA A 51 10.07 13.39 -12.57
C ALA A 51 10.14 14.72 -11.79
N ALA A 52 10.50 14.67 -10.50
CA ALA A 52 10.67 15.86 -9.67
C ALA A 52 11.85 16.72 -10.14
N GLN A 53 12.99 16.11 -10.46
CA GLN A 53 14.19 16.82 -10.92
C GLN A 53 13.98 17.50 -12.27
N ARG A 54 13.31 16.81 -13.20
CA ARG A 54 13.05 17.32 -14.56
C ARG A 54 11.75 18.13 -14.69
N LYS A 55 11.01 18.32 -13.58
CA LYS A 55 9.73 19.05 -13.52
C LYS A 55 8.69 18.53 -14.51
N LEU A 56 8.58 17.21 -14.65
CA LEU A 56 7.70 16.55 -15.62
C LEU A 56 6.27 16.49 -15.07
N GLU A 57 5.33 17.19 -15.71
CA GLU A 57 3.97 17.32 -15.17
C GLU A 57 3.05 16.13 -15.53
N ASN A 58 3.22 15.49 -16.70
CA ASN A 58 2.22 14.55 -17.25
C ASN A 58 2.78 13.17 -17.67
N GLU A 59 3.99 12.79 -17.24
CA GLU A 59 4.67 11.57 -17.72
C GLU A 59 4.31 10.28 -16.95
N ASN A 60 3.13 10.21 -16.35
CA ASN A 60 2.62 9.03 -15.64
C ASN A 60 3.58 8.45 -14.56
N HIS A 61 4.47 9.28 -14.01
CA HIS A 61 5.32 8.91 -12.88
C HIS A 61 4.54 8.90 -11.57
N ILE A 62 5.04 8.17 -10.58
CA ILE A 62 4.42 8.12 -9.26
C ILE A 62 4.25 9.53 -8.69
N PHE A 63 3.01 9.80 -8.30
CA PHE A 63 2.57 10.92 -7.47
C PHE A 63 1.49 10.39 -6.52
N LYS A 64 1.65 10.56 -5.22
CA LYS A 64 0.65 10.16 -4.21
C LYS A 64 0.76 11.06 -2.99
N TRP A 65 -0.35 11.47 -2.40
CA TRP A 65 -0.32 12.24 -1.15
C TRP A 65 0.12 11.34 0.01
N VAL A 66 0.88 11.88 0.96
CA VAL A 66 1.45 11.10 2.08
C VAL A 66 0.36 10.55 2.99
N ASP A 67 -0.66 11.35 3.30
CA ASP A 67 -1.81 10.96 4.10
C ASP A 67 -2.66 9.86 3.45
N GLU A 68 -2.87 9.95 2.13
CA GLU A 68 -3.54 8.89 1.36
C GLU A 68 -2.71 7.61 1.34
N ALA A 69 -1.39 7.72 1.14
CA ALA A 69 -0.48 6.58 1.16
C ALA A 69 -0.47 5.85 2.50
N PHE A 70 -0.46 6.57 3.62
CA PHE A 70 -0.56 5.97 4.95
C PHE A 70 -1.92 5.36 5.23
N THR A 71 -3.00 6.01 4.80
CA THR A 71 -4.35 5.46 4.95
C THR A 71 -4.48 4.13 4.23
N ASP A 72 -4.02 4.06 2.97
CA ASP A 72 -4.04 2.82 2.18
C ASP A 72 -3.17 1.73 2.83
N GLU A 73 -1.99 2.07 3.35
CA GLU A 73 -1.08 1.12 4.01
C GLU A 73 -1.74 0.53 5.26
N ILE A 74 -2.33 1.38 6.11
CA ILE A 74 -3.01 0.95 7.33
C ILE A 74 -4.18 0.02 7.01
N GLN A 75 -5.00 0.36 6.01
CA GLN A 75 -6.12 -0.48 5.58
C GLN A 75 -5.66 -1.83 5.05
N GLN A 76 -4.56 -1.86 4.31
CA GLN A 76 -3.99 -3.11 3.81
C GLN A 76 -3.42 -3.97 4.94
N LEU A 77 -2.74 -3.36 5.91
CA LEU A 77 -2.22 -4.04 7.09
C LEU A 77 -3.35 -4.62 7.94
N ASP A 78 -4.41 -3.85 8.19
CA ASP A 78 -5.60 -4.31 8.91
C ASP A 78 -6.22 -5.55 8.24
N TYR A 79 -6.37 -5.51 6.92
CA TYR A 79 -6.84 -6.66 6.15
C TYR A 79 -5.94 -7.88 6.31
N HIS A 80 -4.62 -7.73 6.17
CA HIS A 80 -3.68 -8.85 6.34
C HIS A 80 -3.68 -9.41 7.77
N VAL A 81 -3.76 -8.54 8.79
CA VAL A 81 -3.82 -8.95 10.20
C VAL A 81 -5.07 -9.80 10.44
N ARG A 82 -6.24 -9.35 9.97
CA ARG A 82 -7.49 -10.11 10.11
C ARG A 82 -7.41 -11.49 9.45
N MET A 83 -6.85 -11.58 8.24
CA MET A 83 -6.66 -12.86 7.55
C MET A 83 -5.73 -13.80 8.34
N LEU A 84 -4.61 -13.28 8.85
CA LEU A 84 -3.68 -14.06 9.66
C LEU A 84 -4.30 -14.53 10.99
N GLU A 85 -5.10 -13.68 11.63
CA GLU A 85 -5.85 -14.05 12.84
C GLU A 85 -6.80 -15.22 12.56
N GLU A 86 -7.55 -15.16 11.46
CA GLU A 86 -8.44 -16.24 11.03
C GLU A 86 -7.67 -17.55 10.77
N GLU A 87 -6.56 -17.50 10.03
CA GLU A 87 -5.71 -18.68 9.77
C GLU A 87 -5.13 -19.28 11.06
N VAL A 88 -4.69 -18.44 12.00
CA VAL A 88 -4.18 -18.89 13.29
C VAL A 88 -5.27 -19.58 14.11
N GLN A 89 -6.51 -19.08 14.10
CA GLN A 89 -7.62 -19.74 14.79
C GLN A 89 -7.93 -21.13 14.19
N VAL A 90 -7.92 -21.24 12.85
CA VAL A 90 -8.12 -22.52 12.16
C VAL A 90 -7.02 -23.53 12.49
N LEU A 91 -5.76 -23.09 12.48
CA LEU A 91 -4.62 -23.94 12.85
C LEU A 91 -4.69 -24.40 14.31
N LYS A 92 -5.04 -23.49 15.23
CA LYS A 92 -5.25 -23.83 16.65
C LYS A 92 -6.31 -24.91 16.81
N ALA A 93 -7.47 -24.75 16.17
CA ALA A 93 -8.56 -25.71 16.23
C ALA A 93 -8.13 -27.10 15.73
N THR A 94 -7.37 -27.14 14.62
CA THR A 94 -6.85 -28.38 14.03
C THR A 94 -5.84 -29.09 14.93
N ILE A 95 -4.96 -28.34 15.60
CA ILE A 95 -4.00 -28.91 16.55
C ILE A 95 -4.72 -29.47 17.78
N THR A 96 -5.71 -28.74 18.31
CA THR A 96 -6.49 -29.18 19.48
C THR A 96 -7.39 -30.39 19.20
N SER A 97 -7.74 -30.64 17.93
CA SER A 97 -8.53 -31.80 17.51
C SER A 97 -7.69 -32.99 17.03
N GLY A 98 -6.35 -32.87 17.05
CA GLY A 98 -5.43 -33.98 16.78
C GLY A 98 -5.67 -35.18 17.71
N PRO A 99 -5.35 -36.42 17.27
CA PRO A 99 -5.85 -37.64 17.90
C PRO A 99 -5.47 -37.69 19.38
N LYS A 100 -6.49 -37.70 20.26
CA LYS A 100 -6.32 -38.10 21.67
C LYS A 100 -5.54 -39.41 21.66
N ALA A 101 -4.33 -39.39 22.21
CA ALA A 101 -3.47 -40.56 22.32
C ALA A 101 -4.30 -41.76 22.82
N PHE A 102 -4.58 -42.68 21.92
CA PHE A 102 -5.28 -43.93 22.21
C PHE A 102 -4.25 -44.84 22.88
N TRP A 103 -4.03 -44.62 24.17
CA TRP A 103 -3.35 -45.58 25.02
C TRP A 103 -4.30 -46.77 25.20
N VAL A 104 -4.32 -47.70 24.25
CA VAL A 104 -4.85 -49.04 24.53
C VAL A 104 -3.71 -49.85 25.10
N SER A 105 -3.87 -50.14 26.39
CA SER A 105 -3.09 -51.10 27.16
C SER A 105 -3.05 -52.43 26.43
N VAL A 106 -1.86 -52.88 26.06
CA VAL A 106 -1.62 -54.27 25.64
C VAL A 106 -1.75 -55.13 26.89
N SER A 107 -2.74 -56.03 26.91
CA SER A 107 -2.95 -57.09 27.91
C SER A 107 -2.66 -58.44 27.27
#